data_AF-A0A3D9RT12-F1
#
_entry.id   AF-A0A3D9RT12-F1
#
_cell.length_a   1.000
_cell.length_b   1.000
_cell.length_c   1.000
_cell.angle_alpha   90.00
_cell.angle_beta   90.00
_cell.angle_gamma   90.00
#
_symmetry.space_group_name_H-M   'P 1'
#
loop_
_entity.id
_entity.type
_entity.pdbx_description
1 polymer ?
#
loop_
_entity_poly.entity_id
_entity_poly.type
_entity_poly.pdbx_seq_one_letter_code
_entity_poly.pdbx_strand_id
1 'polypeptide(L)'
;MKKLLALTGLFLLFIFTSCSSNSDDDDITIDPPTSTITYTNTISAIISGNCTGCHGSTPTNNAPMSLTSYADVKSAIETRGLIGRIENGTMPPNGNLTATQIQNIKTWQANGFPQ
;
A
#
# COMPACT_ATOMS: atom_id res chain seq x y z
N MET A 1 63.37 -13.54 -33.71
CA MET A 1 62.18 -14.37 -33.98
C MET A 1 61.24 -14.32 -32.79
N LYS A 2 59.98 -13.91 -33.04
CA LYS A 2 58.71 -14.44 -32.49
C LYS A 2 58.47 -14.53 -30.96
N LYS A 3 57.49 -13.71 -30.54
CA LYS A 3 56.26 -14.00 -29.75
C LYS A 3 56.43 -14.37 -28.25
N LEU A 4 55.94 -13.54 -27.30
CA LEU A 4 54.57 -13.42 -26.74
C LEU A 4 54.12 -14.60 -25.84
N LEU A 5 53.86 -14.32 -24.55
CA LEU A 5 52.75 -14.78 -23.67
C LEU A 5 53.11 -14.35 -22.20
N ALA A 6 52.40 -13.42 -21.53
CA ALA A 6 51.18 -13.59 -20.70
C ALA A 6 51.38 -14.60 -19.53
N LEU A 7 51.03 -14.39 -18.25
CA LEU A 7 50.01 -13.57 -17.60
C LEU A 7 50.20 -13.63 -16.06
N THR A 8 49.44 -12.80 -15.31
CA THR A 8 49.07 -12.84 -13.88
C THR A 8 50.03 -12.19 -12.88
N GLY A 9 49.64 -11.25 -12.01
CA GLY A 9 48.32 -10.69 -11.69
C GLY A 9 48.34 -10.30 -10.21
N LEU A 10 48.44 -9.02 -9.86
CA LEU A 10 48.19 -8.57 -8.50
C LEU A 10 47.88 -7.08 -8.40
N PHE A 11 46.83 -6.83 -7.63
CA PHE A 11 46.55 -5.67 -6.80
C PHE A 11 45.55 -4.63 -7.31
N LEU A 12 44.44 -4.61 -6.56
CA LEU A 12 43.34 -3.68 -6.55
C LEU A 12 43.83 -2.22 -6.62
N LEU A 13 43.11 -1.44 -7.42
CA LEU A 13 42.85 -0.05 -7.05
C LEU A 13 41.35 0.20 -7.18
N PHE A 14 40.67 0.12 -6.03
CA PHE A 14 39.36 0.71 -5.83
C PHE A 14 39.45 2.20 -6.17
N ILE A 15 38.82 2.59 -7.28
CA ILE A 15 38.47 3.98 -7.51
C ILE A 15 37.00 4.08 -7.11
N PHE A 16 36.76 4.29 -5.82
CA PHE A 16 35.47 4.79 -5.36
C PHE A 16 35.31 6.19 -5.97
N THR A 17 34.44 6.30 -6.95
CA THR A 17 33.97 7.57 -7.45
C THR A 17 33.13 8.21 -6.34
N SER A 18 33.73 9.07 -5.53
CA SER A 18 32.98 10.04 -4.73
C SER A 18 32.21 10.93 -5.69
N CYS A 19 30.91 10.68 -5.78
CA CYS A 19 29.99 11.62 -6.39
C CYS A 19 29.76 12.73 -5.37
N SER A 20 30.45 13.87 -5.54
CA SER A 20 30.09 15.10 -4.87
C SER A 20 28.87 15.67 -5.59
N SER A 21 27.69 15.53 -4.98
CA SER A 21 26.51 16.31 -5.34
C SER A 21 26.18 17.17 -4.13
N ASN A 22 26.69 18.40 -4.16
CA ASN A 22 26.32 19.47 -3.27
C ASN A 22 24.95 19.99 -3.73
N SER A 23 23.87 19.52 -3.11
CA SER A 23 22.58 20.21 -3.13
C SER A 23 22.40 20.84 -1.75
N ASP A 24 22.88 22.07 -1.63
CA ASP A 24 22.26 23.04 -0.72
C ASP A 24 20.92 23.41 -1.36
N ASP A 25 19.91 22.59 -1.10
CA ASP A 25 18.52 22.94 -1.36
C ASP A 25 17.85 22.98 0.01
N ASP A 26 17.83 24.18 0.61
CA ASP A 26 16.83 24.56 1.62
C ASP A 26 15.44 24.60 0.95
N ASP A 27 15.04 23.47 0.38
CA ASP A 27 13.68 23.23 -0.01
C ASP A 27 12.92 22.90 1.27
N ILE A 28 12.45 23.94 1.94
CA ILE A 28 11.28 23.82 2.80
C ILE A 28 10.11 23.56 1.84
N THR A 29 10.03 22.33 1.33
CA THR A 29 8.77 21.73 0.95
C THR A 29 7.96 21.67 2.24
N ILE A 30 7.12 22.67 2.46
CA ILE A 30 5.95 22.48 3.33
C ILE A 30 5.08 21.48 2.57
N ASP A 31 5.39 20.20 2.77
CA ASP A 31 4.50 19.12 2.42
C ASP A 31 3.19 19.44 3.16
N PRO A 32 2.05 19.67 2.47
CA PRO A 32 0.78 19.85 3.15
C PRO A 32 0.63 18.66 4.10
N PRO A 33 0.21 18.85 5.36
CA PRO A 33 0.19 17.76 6.33
C PRO A 33 -0.55 16.60 5.68
N THR A 34 0.20 15.53 5.39
CA THR A 34 -0.34 14.33 4.76
C THR A 34 -1.40 13.84 5.71
N SER A 35 -2.66 14.13 5.36
CA SER A 35 -3.76 13.91 6.29
C SER A 35 -3.79 12.42 6.56
N THR A 36 -3.54 12.06 7.82
CA THR A 36 -3.41 10.66 8.22
C THR A 36 -4.65 9.91 7.78
N ILE A 37 -4.48 8.78 7.09
CA ILE A 37 -5.63 7.96 6.66
C ILE A 37 -6.31 7.41 7.91
N THR A 38 -7.57 7.77 8.11
CA THR A 38 -8.43 7.29 9.19
C THR A 38 -9.69 6.65 8.64
N TYR A 39 -10.44 6.00 9.53
CA TYR A 39 -11.74 5.44 9.15
C TYR A 39 -12.71 6.52 8.71
N THR A 40 -12.83 7.57 9.51
CA THR A 40 -13.77 8.68 9.31
C THR A 40 -13.44 9.48 8.06
N ASN A 41 -12.17 9.77 7.78
CA ASN A 41 -11.81 10.64 6.65
C ASN A 41 -11.67 9.91 5.30
N THR A 42 -11.38 8.60 5.29
CA THR A 42 -11.03 7.88 4.05
C THR A 42 -11.75 6.55 3.93
N ILE A 43 -11.60 5.65 4.92
CA ILE A 43 -12.00 4.25 4.73
C ILE A 43 -13.51 4.08 4.68
N SER A 44 -14.26 4.83 5.50
CA SER A 44 -15.72 4.76 5.52
C SER A 44 -16.33 5.01 4.14
N ALA A 45 -15.84 6.03 3.41
CA ALA A 45 -16.28 6.37 2.06
C ALA A 45 -15.96 5.27 1.04
N ILE A 46 -14.76 4.66 1.13
CA ILE A 46 -14.39 3.53 0.26
C ILE A 46 -15.33 2.35 0.49
N ILE A 47 -15.59 2.00 1.76
CA ILE A 47 -16.43 0.85 2.10
C ILE A 47 -17.89 1.09 1.74
N SER A 48 -18.45 2.26 2.04
CA SER A 48 -19.85 2.58 1.70
C SER A 48 -20.08 2.67 0.19
N GLY A 49 -19.08 3.11 -0.58
CA GLY A 49 -19.17 3.22 -2.03
C GLY A 49 -19.08 1.89 -2.77
N ASN A 50 -18.37 0.90 -2.21
CA ASN A 50 -18.01 -0.32 -2.94
C ASN A 50 -18.56 -1.62 -2.33
N CYS A 51 -18.87 -1.65 -1.04
CA CYS A 51 -19.10 -2.90 -0.31
C CYS A 51 -20.52 -3.04 0.24
N THR A 52 -21.12 -1.96 0.73
CA THR A 52 -22.35 -2.03 1.55
C THR A 52 -23.62 -2.37 0.78
N GLY A 53 -23.57 -2.43 -0.56
CA GLY A 53 -24.69 -2.93 -1.37
C GLY A 53 -25.04 -4.39 -1.08
N CYS A 54 -24.03 -5.23 -0.77
CA CYS A 54 -24.23 -6.59 -0.29
C CYS A 54 -23.89 -6.73 1.19
N HIS A 55 -22.90 -5.98 1.68
CA HIS A 55 -22.45 -5.99 3.07
C HIS A 55 -23.09 -4.87 3.92
N GLY A 56 -24.38 -4.62 3.72
CA GLY A 56 -25.15 -3.62 4.47
C GLY A 56 -25.36 -4.01 5.94
N SER A 57 -26.15 -3.23 6.69
CA SER A 57 -26.49 -3.57 8.09
C SER A 57 -27.20 -4.92 8.18
N THR A 58 -28.06 -5.21 7.21
CA THR A 58 -28.54 -6.57 6.91
C THR A 58 -27.82 -7.06 5.67
N PRO A 59 -26.93 -8.07 5.77
CA PRO A 59 -26.24 -8.62 4.61
C PRO A 59 -27.20 -9.26 3.62
N THR A 60 -26.89 -9.13 2.33
CA THR A 60 -27.67 -9.68 1.21
C THR A 60 -26.74 -10.39 0.22
N ASN A 61 -27.30 -11.09 -0.78
CA ASN A 61 -26.52 -11.77 -1.83
C ASN A 61 -25.42 -12.72 -1.29
N ASN A 62 -25.73 -13.43 -0.20
CA ASN A 62 -24.81 -14.35 0.49
C ASN A 62 -23.59 -13.68 1.15
N ALA A 63 -23.58 -12.36 1.33
CA ALA A 63 -22.61 -11.70 2.20
C ALA A 63 -22.77 -12.24 3.65
N PRO A 64 -21.70 -12.73 4.29
CA PRO A 64 -21.82 -13.38 5.60
C PRO A 64 -21.70 -12.40 6.78
N MET A 65 -21.48 -11.12 6.52
CA MET A 65 -21.29 -10.07 7.54
C MET A 65 -21.65 -8.68 7.02
N SER A 66 -21.93 -7.77 7.96
CA SER A 66 -22.00 -6.33 7.69
C SER A 66 -20.61 -5.73 7.53
N LEU A 67 -20.50 -4.60 6.82
CA LEU A 67 -19.32 -3.74 6.74
C LEU A 67 -19.71 -2.26 6.97
N THR A 68 -20.76 -2.00 7.75
CA THR A 68 -21.32 -0.64 7.90
C THR A 68 -20.69 0.18 9.03
N SER A 69 -19.86 -0.43 9.88
CA SER A 69 -19.19 0.25 10.99
C SER A 69 -17.67 0.07 10.96
N TYR A 70 -16.96 0.92 11.71
CA TYR A 70 -15.52 0.79 11.96
C TYR A 70 -15.16 -0.63 12.43
N ALA A 71 -15.90 -1.13 13.41
CA ALA A 71 -15.63 -2.41 14.05
C ALA A 71 -15.81 -3.57 13.06
N ASP A 72 -16.83 -3.50 12.21
CA ASP A 72 -17.09 -4.51 11.19
C ASP A 72 -15.96 -4.58 10.16
N VAL A 73 -15.54 -3.41 9.64
CA VAL A 73 -14.48 -3.33 8.63
C VAL A 73 -13.15 -3.79 9.21
N LYS A 74 -12.80 -3.33 10.42
CA LYS A 74 -11.61 -3.79 11.12
C LYS A 74 -11.64 -5.31 11.33
N SER A 75 -12.74 -5.86 11.83
CA SER A 75 -12.90 -7.30 12.04
C SER A 75 -12.78 -8.09 10.74
N ALA A 76 -13.32 -7.58 9.63
CA ALA A 76 -13.20 -8.23 8.32
C ALA A 76 -11.75 -8.28 7.82
N ILE A 77 -10.97 -7.24 8.07
CA ILE A 77 -9.53 -7.21 7.77
C ILE A 77 -8.78 -8.22 8.65
N GLU A 78 -8.98 -8.17 9.97
CA GLU A 78 -8.23 -8.96 10.94
C GLU A 78 -8.55 -10.47 10.87
N THR A 79 -9.81 -10.83 10.60
CA THR A 79 -10.29 -12.20 10.81
C THR A 79 -10.84 -12.88 9.57
N ARG A 80 -11.10 -12.14 8.48
CA ARG A 80 -11.86 -12.67 7.33
C ARG A 80 -11.18 -12.46 5.97
N GLY A 81 -9.96 -11.92 5.98
CA GLY A 81 -9.12 -11.78 4.79
C GLY A 81 -9.63 -10.75 3.79
N LEU A 82 -10.24 -9.65 4.25
CA LEU A 82 -10.76 -8.60 3.37
C LEU A 82 -9.70 -8.12 2.35
N ILE A 83 -8.48 -7.85 2.81
CA ILE A 83 -7.39 -7.33 1.95
C ILE A 83 -7.07 -8.29 0.80
N GLY A 84 -6.93 -9.59 1.09
CA GLY A 84 -6.66 -10.57 0.03
C GLY A 84 -7.78 -10.64 -1.02
N ARG A 85 -9.03 -10.46 -0.59
CA ARG A 85 -10.21 -10.49 -1.51
C ARG A 85 -10.32 -9.25 -2.39
N ILE A 86 -9.93 -8.08 -1.89
CA ILE A 86 -9.91 -6.86 -2.70
C ILE A 86 -8.68 -6.82 -3.62
N GLU A 87 -7.54 -7.36 -3.20
CA GLU A 87 -6.33 -7.44 -4.00
C GLU A 87 -6.46 -8.40 -5.18
N ASN A 88 -7.11 -9.56 -4.99
CA ASN A 88 -7.34 -10.52 -6.07
C ASN A 88 -8.60 -10.25 -6.89
N GLY A 89 -9.34 -9.17 -6.59
CA GLY A 89 -10.55 -8.78 -7.32
C GLY A 89 -11.74 -9.73 -7.14
N THR A 90 -11.74 -10.61 -6.14
CA THR A 90 -12.90 -11.48 -5.84
C THR A 90 -14.03 -10.72 -5.15
N MET A 91 -13.71 -9.58 -4.52
CA MET A 91 -14.68 -8.66 -3.95
C MET A 91 -14.30 -7.21 -4.33
N PRO A 92 -15.28 -6.39 -4.77
CA PRO A 92 -16.66 -6.74 -5.11
C PRO A 92 -16.77 -7.61 -6.39
N PRO A 93 -17.79 -8.49 -6.52
CA PRO A 93 -17.97 -9.32 -7.72
C PRO A 93 -18.27 -8.52 -9.00
N ASN A 94 -18.84 -7.33 -8.86
CA ASN A 94 -19.32 -6.49 -9.97
C ASN A 94 -18.42 -5.28 -10.26
N GLY A 95 -17.19 -5.26 -9.76
CA GLY A 95 -16.24 -4.18 -10.00
C GLY A 95 -15.13 -4.15 -8.96
N ASN A 96 -13.93 -3.77 -9.38
CA ASN A 96 -12.76 -3.78 -8.52
C ASN A 96 -12.52 -2.40 -7.90
N LEU A 97 -11.98 -2.38 -6.67
CA LEU A 97 -11.37 -1.18 -6.11
C LEU A 97 -10.19 -0.74 -6.98
N THR A 98 -9.93 0.56 -7.01
CA THR A 98 -8.70 1.08 -7.61
C THR A 98 -7.47 0.70 -6.77
N ALA A 99 -6.28 0.68 -7.38
CA ALA A 99 -5.03 0.44 -6.67
C ALA A 99 -4.85 1.41 -5.49
N THR A 100 -5.23 2.68 -5.65
CA THR A 100 -5.20 3.70 -4.59
C THR A 100 -6.14 3.36 -3.44
N GLN A 101 -7.37 2.91 -3.72
CA GLN A 101 -8.32 2.52 -2.67
C GLN A 101 -7.83 1.31 -1.87
N ILE A 102 -7.28 0.30 -2.56
CA ILE A 102 -6.68 -0.88 -1.91
C ILE A 102 -5.50 -0.43 -1.03
N GLN A 103 -4.62 0.42 -1.56
CA GLN A 103 -3.48 0.92 -0.81
C GLN A 103 -3.90 1.72 0.43
N ASN A 104 -4.95 2.54 0.34
CA ASN A 104 -5.47 3.28 1.49
C ASN A 104 -5.96 2.35 2.61
N ILE A 105 -6.68 1.27 2.28
CA ILE A 105 -7.12 0.27 3.26
C ILE A 105 -5.92 -0.43 3.93
N LYS A 106 -4.89 -0.78 3.15
CA LYS A 106 -3.66 -1.39 3.67
C LYS A 106 -2.89 -0.44 4.58
N THR A 107 -2.75 0.83 4.18
CA THR A 107 -2.11 1.86 5.01
C THR A 107 -2.88 2.08 6.31
N TRP A 108 -4.22 2.09 6.26
CA TRP A 108 -5.04 2.18 7.46
C TRP A 108 -4.84 1.01 8.43
N GLN A 109 -4.75 -0.23 7.92
CA GLN A 109 -4.37 -1.38 8.73
C GLN A 109 -2.96 -1.23 9.32
N ALA A 110 -1.97 -0.87 8.50
CA ALA A 110 -0.58 -0.73 8.91
C ALA A 110 -0.40 0.33 10.01
N ASN A 111 -1.22 1.39 9.97
CA ASN A 111 -1.21 2.46 10.97
C ASN A 111 -2.03 2.13 12.24
N GLY A 112 -2.50 0.89 12.39
CA GLY A 112 -3.20 0.45 13.60
C GLY A 112 -4.67 0.85 13.66
N PHE A 113 -5.32 1.03 12.50
CA PHE A 113 -6.75 1.36 12.38
C PHE A 113 -7.16 2.67 13.10
N PRO A 114 -6.52 3.82 12.84
CA PRO A 114 -6.94 5.09 13.43
C PRO A 114 -8.38 5.45 13.00
N GLN A 115 -9.15 6.05 13.93
CA GLN A 115 -10.57 6.33 13.72
C GLN A 115 -10.78 7.63 12.93
#